data_AF-A0A850KIB6-F1
#
_entry.id   AF-A0A850KIB6-F1
#
_cell.length_a   1.000
_cell.length_b   1.000
_cell.length_c   1.000
_cell.angle_alpha   90.00
_cell.angle_beta   90.00
_cell.angle_gamma   90.00
#
_symmetry.space_group_name_H-M   'P 1'
#
loop_
_entity.id
_entity.type
_entity.pdbx_description
1 polymer ?
#
loop_
_entity_poly.entity_id
_entity_poly.type
_entity_poly.pdbx_seq_one_letter_code
_entity_poly.pdbx_strand_id
1 'polypeptide(L)'
;MPQRDQTTSAKADQAGRVDYPQDANVRPASAKSPDQLASAIPLNADALKDAERYGLEEAEQGNSYRVAQASRTGVMSDVEKSSQISPYEQVPDITKREEREKNIIDNKPGKFPIEKNPEADDGYKLYEIPAFGRIMLNQYDSTISKLAEKHGVDPDRVRAVLWAENSRGHKGPMNFLMDVVGLSSSKLPMNINPEIWGGLLDKKASDLSDPKENIEAATLLLKRLEDRVENKDDMAAIGTLWNGLGLEKTNDFGEYIARVYREKPWLKKPFQ
;
A
#
# COMPACT_ATOMS: atom_id res chain seq x y z
N MET A 1 33.15 28.97 -47.66
CA MET A 1 32.30 27.98 -48.36
C MET A 1 31.72 27.04 -47.31
N PRO A 2 30.39 26.96 -47.14
CA PRO A 2 29.77 26.18 -46.08
C PRO A 2 29.51 24.73 -46.53
N GLN A 3 29.75 23.77 -45.63
CA GLN A 3 29.34 22.38 -45.81
C GLN A 3 27.91 22.19 -45.26
N ARG A 4 27.18 21.35 -45.99
CA ARG A 4 25.72 21.15 -46.00
C ARG A 4 25.19 20.48 -44.74
N ASP A 5 24.03 20.97 -44.30
CA ASP A 5 23.07 20.25 -43.45
C ASP A 5 22.64 18.93 -44.10
N GLN A 6 22.60 17.86 -43.31
CA GLN A 6 21.82 16.66 -43.62
C GLN A 6 20.65 16.58 -42.65
N THR A 7 19.49 17.07 -43.10
CA THR A 7 18.19 16.81 -42.49
C THR A 7 17.70 15.43 -42.97
N THR A 8 17.69 14.44 -42.09
CA THR A 8 16.98 13.18 -42.35
C THR A 8 15.51 13.38 -41.99
N SER A 9 14.66 13.46 -43.03
CA SER A 9 13.21 13.41 -42.88
C SER A 9 12.75 11.96 -42.82
N ALA A 10 12.06 11.57 -41.73
CA ALA A 10 11.33 10.32 -41.67
C ALA A 10 9.98 10.52 -42.40
N LYS A 11 9.70 9.70 -43.41
CA LYS A 11 8.37 9.60 -44.01
C LYS A 11 7.59 8.53 -43.27
N ALA A 12 6.46 8.91 -42.67
CA ALA A 12 5.47 7.98 -42.15
C ALA A 12 4.59 7.48 -43.31
N ASP A 13 4.34 6.18 -43.37
CA ASP A 13 3.27 5.60 -44.17
C ASP A 13 1.98 5.47 -43.35
N GLN A 14 0.85 5.35 -44.04
CA GLN A 14 -0.51 5.48 -43.49
C GLN A 14 -0.98 4.30 -42.61
N ALA A 15 -0.07 3.48 -42.09
CA ALA A 15 -0.38 2.42 -41.12
C ALA A 15 0.34 2.55 -39.77
N GLY A 16 1.13 3.62 -39.56
CA GLY A 16 1.66 3.97 -38.24
C GLY A 16 2.57 2.92 -37.59
N ARG A 17 3.29 2.12 -38.38
CA ARG A 17 4.33 1.20 -37.87
C ARG A 17 5.71 1.73 -38.22
N VAL A 18 6.53 1.93 -37.19
CA VAL A 18 7.96 2.25 -37.33
C VAL A 18 8.72 0.92 -37.32
N ASP A 19 9.21 0.50 -38.49
CA ASP A 19 10.15 -0.62 -38.60
C ASP A 19 11.54 -0.16 -38.16
N TYR A 20 12.08 -0.80 -37.13
CA TYR A 20 13.47 -0.61 -36.72
C TYR A 20 14.36 -1.67 -37.37
N PRO A 21 15.57 -1.29 -37.86
CA PRO A 21 16.49 -2.25 -38.45
C PRO A 21 16.97 -3.26 -37.41
N GLN A 22 16.73 -4.53 -37.69
CA GLN A 22 17.43 -5.63 -37.04
C GLN A 22 18.83 -5.72 -37.65
N ASP A 23 19.83 -5.32 -36.87
CA ASP A 23 21.10 -6.05 -36.70
C ASP A 23 22.13 -5.20 -35.96
N ALA A 24 22.44 -5.60 -34.72
CA ALA A 24 23.76 -5.43 -34.12
C ALA A 24 23.97 -6.53 -33.08
N ASN A 25 24.88 -7.46 -33.38
CA ASN A 25 25.43 -8.44 -32.46
C ASN A 25 26.13 -7.71 -31.29
N VAL A 26 25.37 -7.41 -30.23
CA VAL A 26 25.92 -6.98 -28.94
C VAL A 26 25.90 -8.20 -28.02
N ARG A 27 27.09 -8.65 -27.62
CA ARG A 27 27.23 -9.67 -26.57
C ARG A 27 26.48 -9.19 -25.32
N PRO A 28 25.59 -9.99 -24.71
CA PRO A 28 24.93 -9.56 -23.48
C PRO A 28 25.99 -9.43 -22.39
N ALA A 29 26.19 -8.22 -21.88
CA ALA A 29 26.77 -8.06 -20.56
C ALA A 29 25.87 -8.85 -19.59
N SER A 30 26.47 -9.71 -18.77
CA SER A 30 25.74 -10.50 -17.77
C SER A 30 24.97 -9.52 -16.87
N ALA A 31 23.65 -9.43 -17.07
CA ALA A 31 22.79 -8.68 -16.18
C ALA A 31 22.94 -9.32 -14.79
N LYS A 32 23.33 -8.51 -13.80
CA LYS A 32 23.37 -8.94 -12.41
C LYS A 32 21.97 -9.42 -12.02
N SER A 33 21.89 -10.52 -11.26
CA SER A 33 20.59 -10.98 -10.75
C SER A 33 19.95 -9.87 -9.87
N PRO A 34 18.62 -9.82 -9.75
CA PRO A 34 17.95 -8.92 -8.80
C PRO A 34 18.54 -8.97 -7.38
N ASP A 35 19.06 -10.12 -6.95
CA ASP A 35 19.70 -10.30 -5.65
C ASP A 35 21.09 -9.65 -5.57
N GLN A 36 21.88 -9.70 -6.66
CA GLN A 36 23.15 -8.99 -6.78
C GLN A 36 22.98 -7.47 -6.82
N LEU A 37 21.81 -6.99 -7.23
CA LEU A 37 21.43 -5.58 -7.14
C LEU A 37 21.05 -5.23 -5.69
N ALA A 38 20.26 -6.07 -5.01
CA ALA A 38 19.84 -5.86 -3.62
C ALA A 38 21.02 -5.90 -2.62
N SER A 39 22.00 -6.80 -2.82
CA SER A 39 23.22 -6.86 -1.99
C SER A 39 24.22 -5.73 -2.27
N ALA A 40 24.04 -4.99 -3.37
CA ALA A 40 24.95 -3.94 -3.82
C ALA A 40 24.44 -2.52 -3.53
N ILE A 41 23.26 -2.37 -2.93
CA ILE A 41 22.79 -1.09 -2.39
C ILE A 41 23.48 -0.94 -1.02
N PRO A 42 24.51 -0.10 -0.87
CA PRO A 42 24.99 0.22 0.47
C PRO A 42 23.81 0.84 1.22
N LEU A 43 23.46 0.25 2.37
CA LEU A 43 22.66 0.97 3.36
C LEU A 43 23.36 2.31 3.59
N ASN A 44 22.75 3.39 3.13
CA ASN A 44 23.33 4.72 3.29
C ASN A 44 23.63 4.92 4.78
N ALA A 45 24.87 5.29 5.12
CA ALA A 45 25.26 5.64 6.49
C ALA A 45 24.38 6.75 7.10
N ASP A 46 23.71 7.56 6.27
CA ASP A 46 22.72 8.53 6.71
C ASP A 46 21.41 7.88 7.19
N ALA A 47 20.99 6.74 6.60
CA ALA A 47 19.83 5.98 7.09
C ALA A 47 20.11 5.34 8.46
N LEU A 48 21.38 5.01 8.74
CA LEU A 48 21.85 4.57 10.06
C LEU A 48 21.94 5.74 11.06
N LYS A 49 22.37 6.93 10.62
CA LYS A 49 22.38 8.15 11.46
C LYS A 49 20.98 8.64 11.81
N ASP A 50 20.02 8.46 10.92
CA ASP A 50 18.62 8.78 11.23
C ASP A 50 18.07 7.83 12.30
N ALA A 51 18.40 6.54 12.27
CA ALA A 51 18.02 5.60 13.34
C ALA A 51 18.54 6.02 14.74
N GLU A 52 19.78 6.54 14.81
CA GLU A 52 20.37 7.09 16.05
C GLU A 52 19.68 8.41 16.49
N ARG A 53 19.29 9.28 15.55
CA ARG A 53 18.54 10.51 15.85
C ARG A 53 17.13 10.22 16.41
N TYR A 54 16.55 9.06 16.11
CA TYR A 54 15.19 8.68 16.51
C TYR A 54 15.10 7.78 17.75
N GLY A 55 16.20 7.57 18.49
CA GLY A 55 16.18 6.87 19.78
C GLY A 55 15.80 5.38 19.67
N LEU A 56 16.20 4.73 18.58
CA LEU A 56 15.99 3.31 18.34
C LEU A 56 17.18 2.50 18.88
N GLU A 57 17.38 2.51 20.19
CA GLU A 57 18.15 1.45 20.86
C GLU A 57 17.16 0.62 21.68
N GLU A 58 17.26 -0.71 21.54
CA GLU A 58 16.46 -1.74 22.20
C GLU A 58 15.09 -2.08 21.58
N ALA A 59 15.13 -2.93 20.55
CA ALA A 59 14.03 -3.84 20.24
C ALA A 59 14.57 -5.21 19.82
N GLU A 60 15.43 -5.79 20.65
CA GLU A 60 15.58 -7.24 20.71
C GLU A 60 14.77 -7.75 21.90
N GLN A 61 13.96 -8.78 21.65
CA GLN A 61 13.13 -9.55 22.60
C GLN A 61 11.72 -9.02 22.86
N GLY A 62 10.71 -9.80 22.39
CA GLY A 62 9.33 -9.62 22.85
C GLY A 62 8.24 -10.27 22.01
N ASN A 63 8.47 -11.44 21.41
CA ASN A 63 7.40 -12.16 20.71
C ASN A 63 6.65 -13.09 21.69
N SER A 64 5.62 -12.58 22.38
CA SER A 64 4.54 -13.41 22.93
C SER A 64 3.31 -12.56 23.31
N TYR A 65 2.36 -12.40 22.39
CA TYR A 65 1.04 -11.87 22.73
C TYR A 65 0.14 -13.01 23.22
N ARG A 66 -0.08 -13.07 24.54
CA ARG A 66 -1.13 -13.89 25.17
C ARG A 66 -2.42 -13.08 25.27
N VAL A 67 -3.46 -13.60 24.65
CA VAL A 67 -4.86 -13.15 24.80
C VAL A 67 -5.32 -13.48 26.23
N ALA A 68 -5.65 -12.45 27.01
CA ALA A 68 -6.39 -12.60 28.27
C ALA A 68 -7.78 -11.99 28.07
N GLN A 69 -8.79 -12.85 27.90
CA GLN A 69 -10.19 -12.46 27.95
C GLN A 69 -10.64 -12.25 29.41
N ALA A 70 -11.31 -11.14 29.64
CA ALA A 70 -11.92 -10.79 30.92
C ALA A 70 -13.17 -11.62 31.19
N SER A 71 -13.30 -12.12 32.42
CA SER A 71 -14.57 -12.59 32.99
C SER A 71 -15.07 -11.56 34.00
N ARG A 72 -16.10 -10.80 33.65
CA ARG A 72 -16.94 -10.06 34.59
C ARG A 72 -18.34 -10.67 34.55
N THR A 73 -18.63 -11.52 35.52
CA THR A 73 -20.00 -11.94 35.85
C THR A 73 -20.62 -10.88 36.75
N GLY A 74 -21.61 -10.15 36.23
CA GLY A 74 -22.46 -9.25 36.99
C GLY A 74 -23.90 -9.43 36.51
N VAL A 75 -24.68 -10.14 37.31
CA VAL A 75 -26.12 -10.36 37.16
C VAL A 75 -26.85 -9.04 37.37
N MET A 76 -27.67 -8.60 36.42
CA MET A 76 -28.83 -7.74 36.69
C MET A 76 -30.01 -8.05 35.75
N SER A 77 -31.01 -8.64 36.40
CA SER A 77 -32.47 -8.61 36.24
C SER A 77 -33.14 -8.06 34.97
N ASP A 78 -34.12 -8.85 34.52
CA ASP A 78 -35.24 -8.55 33.62
C ASP A 78 -36.00 -7.28 33.98
N VAL A 79 -35.97 -6.25 33.14
CA VAL A 79 -37.06 -5.28 32.92
C VAL A 79 -36.95 -4.69 31.50
N GLU A 80 -38.08 -4.68 30.79
CA GLU A 80 -38.42 -3.93 29.56
C GLU A 80 -37.90 -4.44 28.19
N LYS A 81 -38.72 -5.31 27.57
CA LYS A 81 -38.84 -5.48 26.11
C LYS A 81 -39.37 -4.19 25.48
N SER A 82 -38.50 -3.20 25.32
CA SER A 82 -38.62 -2.18 24.28
C SER A 82 -37.92 -2.75 23.05
N SER A 83 -38.62 -2.83 21.92
CA SER A 83 -38.07 -3.17 20.61
C SER A 83 -37.08 -2.09 20.17
N GLN A 84 -35.88 -2.13 20.74
CA GLN A 84 -34.75 -1.35 20.31
C GLN A 84 -34.25 -1.92 18.98
N ILE A 85 -34.68 -1.28 17.89
CA ILE A 85 -33.97 -1.37 16.61
C ILE A 85 -32.52 -1.02 16.94
N SER A 86 -31.61 -1.95 16.68
CA SER A 86 -30.19 -1.77 16.96
C SER A 86 -29.72 -0.49 16.26
N PRO A 87 -28.96 0.41 16.93
CA PRO A 87 -28.40 1.61 16.29
C PRO A 87 -27.57 1.33 15.02
N TYR A 88 -27.19 0.08 14.80
CA TYR A 88 -26.44 -0.39 13.64
C TYR A 88 -27.29 -0.64 12.38
N GLU A 89 -28.63 -0.64 12.49
CA GLU A 89 -29.53 -1.00 11.40
C GLU A 89 -29.92 0.20 10.50
N GLN A 90 -29.46 1.41 10.81
CA GLN A 90 -29.75 2.63 10.03
C GLN A 90 -28.51 3.32 9.44
N VAL A 91 -27.38 2.64 9.34
CA VAL A 91 -26.19 3.21 8.68
C VAL A 91 -26.42 3.20 7.16
N PRO A 92 -26.35 4.35 6.45
CA PRO A 92 -26.64 4.41 5.03
C PRO A 92 -25.56 3.72 4.20
N ASP A 93 -25.99 3.04 3.15
CA ASP A 93 -25.10 2.60 2.08
C ASP A 93 -24.65 3.82 1.27
N ILE A 94 -23.36 3.92 1.03
CA ILE A 94 -22.72 5.01 0.29
C ILE A 94 -21.91 4.37 -0.83
N THR A 95 -22.28 4.66 -2.08
CA THR A 95 -21.65 4.08 -3.28
C THR A 95 -20.84 5.08 -4.08
N LYS A 96 -21.23 6.36 -4.07
CA LYS A 96 -20.53 7.40 -4.83
C LYS A 96 -19.17 7.74 -4.22
N ARG A 97 -18.16 7.86 -5.08
CA ARG A 97 -16.78 8.16 -4.71
C ARG A 97 -16.66 9.38 -3.79
N GLU A 98 -17.26 10.50 -4.20
CA GLU A 98 -17.14 11.78 -3.50
C GLU A 98 -17.81 11.73 -2.12
N GLU A 99 -18.93 11.02 -2.02
CA GLU A 99 -19.65 10.81 -0.76
C GLU A 99 -18.85 9.91 0.18
N ARG A 100 -18.20 8.85 -0.33
CA ARG A 100 -17.29 7.97 0.43
C ARG A 100 -16.07 8.72 0.95
N GLU A 101 -15.42 9.50 0.10
CA GLU A 101 -14.26 10.34 0.46
C GLU A 101 -14.62 11.29 1.59
N LYS A 102 -15.71 12.05 1.43
CA LYS A 102 -16.19 12.96 2.47
C LYS A 102 -16.55 12.22 3.76
N ASN A 103 -17.21 11.08 3.66
CA ASN A 103 -17.60 10.26 4.81
C ASN A 103 -16.38 9.74 5.59
N ILE A 104 -15.31 9.34 4.88
CA ILE A 104 -14.02 9.00 5.48
C ILE A 104 -13.44 10.22 6.17
N ILE A 105 -13.26 11.36 5.48
CA ILE A 105 -12.62 12.57 6.05
C ILE A 105 -13.35 13.05 7.30
N ASP A 106 -14.68 13.18 7.24
CA ASP A 106 -15.52 13.59 8.36
C ASP A 106 -15.64 12.52 9.47
N ASN A 107 -15.10 11.33 9.22
CA ASN A 107 -15.24 10.13 10.05
C ASN A 107 -16.70 9.82 10.48
N LYS A 108 -17.64 9.90 9.53
CA LYS A 108 -19.05 9.59 9.77
C LYS A 108 -19.36 8.10 9.61
N PRO A 109 -20.34 7.54 10.33
CA PRO A 109 -20.84 6.20 10.02
C PRO A 109 -21.28 6.08 8.56
N GLY A 110 -21.04 4.94 7.94
CA GLY A 110 -21.42 4.65 6.56
C GLY A 110 -21.10 3.20 6.22
N LYS A 111 -21.84 2.61 5.28
CA LYS A 111 -21.53 1.30 4.71
C LYS A 111 -21.08 1.48 3.27
N PHE A 112 -19.95 0.88 2.91
CA PHE A 112 -19.40 0.87 1.57
C PHE A 112 -19.59 -0.54 1.01
N PRO A 113 -20.75 -0.83 0.38
CA PRO A 113 -20.97 -2.14 -0.20
C PRO A 113 -19.95 -2.36 -1.33
N ILE A 114 -19.28 -3.52 -1.27
CA ILE A 114 -18.37 -4.02 -2.29
C ILE A 114 -18.75 -5.46 -2.57
N GLU A 115 -19.20 -5.73 -3.78
CA GLU A 115 -19.54 -7.09 -4.20
C GLU A 115 -18.26 -7.85 -4.62
N LYS A 116 -18.27 -9.17 -4.46
CA LYS A 116 -17.21 -10.01 -5.03
C LYS A 116 -17.29 -9.98 -6.55
N ASN A 117 -16.19 -9.65 -7.23
CA ASN A 117 -16.04 -9.90 -8.65
C ASN A 117 -15.46 -11.32 -8.86
N PRO A 118 -16.18 -12.26 -9.50
CA PRO A 118 -15.65 -13.60 -9.76
C PRO A 118 -14.51 -13.62 -10.78
N GLU A 119 -14.31 -12.55 -11.54
CA GLU A 119 -13.26 -12.43 -12.55
C GLU A 119 -11.99 -11.76 -12.03
N ALA A 120 -12.02 -11.18 -10.82
CA ALA A 120 -10.85 -10.54 -10.24
C ALA A 120 -9.80 -11.59 -9.81
N ASP A 121 -8.55 -11.36 -10.18
CA ASP A 121 -7.46 -12.33 -10.05
C ASP A 121 -6.38 -11.85 -9.06
N ASP A 122 -6.08 -12.66 -8.03
CA ASP A 122 -4.94 -12.43 -7.14
C ASP A 122 -3.62 -13.01 -7.67
N GLY A 123 -3.65 -13.70 -8.82
CA GLY A 123 -2.54 -14.43 -9.41
C GLY A 123 -1.24 -13.63 -9.53
N TYR A 124 -0.12 -14.34 -9.40
CA TYR A 124 1.21 -13.75 -9.54
C TYR A 124 1.39 -13.15 -10.93
N LYS A 125 1.75 -11.88 -10.99
CA LYS A 125 2.05 -11.17 -12.23
C LYS A 125 3.56 -11.02 -12.37
N LEU A 126 4.09 -11.16 -13.59
CA LEU A 126 5.54 -11.09 -13.86
C LEU A 126 6.19 -9.75 -13.49
N TYR A 127 5.39 -8.69 -13.39
CA TYR A 127 5.86 -7.37 -12.97
C TYR A 127 5.82 -7.17 -11.45
N GLU A 128 5.41 -8.17 -10.66
CA GLU A 128 5.62 -8.16 -9.22
C GLU A 128 7.11 -8.28 -8.91
N ILE A 129 7.63 -7.37 -8.09
CA ILE A 129 9.00 -7.41 -7.59
C ILE A 129 8.94 -7.52 -6.06
N PRO A 130 8.76 -8.74 -5.51
CA PRO A 130 8.65 -8.98 -4.05
C PRO A 130 9.80 -8.39 -3.22
N ALA A 131 10.99 -8.26 -3.81
CA ALA A 131 12.15 -7.68 -3.16
C ALA A 131 11.89 -6.25 -2.67
N PHE A 132 11.14 -5.44 -3.42
CA PHE A 132 10.82 -4.06 -3.03
C PHE A 132 9.84 -4.01 -1.87
N GLY A 133 8.79 -4.83 -1.87
CA GLY A 133 7.90 -4.95 -0.71
C GLY A 133 8.66 -5.32 0.56
N ARG A 134 9.66 -6.22 0.46
CA ARG A 134 10.51 -6.62 1.58
C ARG A 134 11.43 -5.50 2.06
N ILE A 135 12.11 -4.80 1.16
CA ILE A 135 12.99 -3.68 1.51
C ILE A 135 12.19 -2.63 2.28
N MET A 136 11.02 -2.25 1.77
CA MET A 136 10.17 -1.23 2.39
C MET A 136 9.64 -1.68 3.75
N LEU A 137 9.25 -2.96 3.90
CA LEU A 137 8.86 -3.48 5.21
C LEU A 137 10.02 -3.46 6.21
N ASN A 138 11.20 -3.95 5.83
CA ASN A 138 12.36 -3.94 6.72
C ASN A 138 12.69 -2.52 7.22
N GLN A 139 12.49 -1.51 6.37
CA GLN A 139 12.73 -0.12 6.71
C GLN A 139 11.67 0.45 7.68
N TYR A 140 10.40 0.04 7.54
CA TYR A 140 9.27 0.71 8.21
C TYR A 140 8.48 -0.16 9.21
N ASP A 141 8.86 -1.41 9.45
CA ASP A 141 8.08 -2.36 10.25
C ASP A 141 7.78 -1.90 11.69
N SER A 142 8.77 -1.29 12.36
CA SER A 142 8.60 -0.74 13.70
C SER A 142 7.61 0.42 13.71
N THR A 143 7.72 1.33 12.73
CA THR A 143 6.80 2.46 12.55
C THR A 143 5.38 1.98 12.26
N ILE A 144 5.23 0.98 11.38
CA ILE A 144 3.94 0.34 11.08
C ILE A 144 3.33 -0.23 12.36
N SER A 145 4.09 -1.01 13.12
CA SER A 145 3.58 -1.67 14.33
C SER A 145 3.08 -0.65 15.35
N LYS A 146 3.86 0.42 15.59
CA LYS A 146 3.50 1.49 16.53
C LYS A 146 2.25 2.27 16.09
N LEU A 147 2.14 2.59 14.80
CA LEU A 147 1.00 3.37 14.29
C LEU A 147 -0.26 2.51 14.18
N ALA A 148 -0.13 1.25 13.80
CA ALA A 148 -1.23 0.30 13.80
C ALA A 148 -1.79 0.11 15.21
N GLU A 149 -0.93 -0.05 16.22
CA GLU A 149 -1.35 -0.09 17.63
C GLU A 149 -2.06 1.20 18.04
N LYS A 150 -1.46 2.37 17.75
CA LYS A 150 -2.05 3.69 18.05
C LYS A 150 -3.47 3.84 17.52
N HIS A 151 -3.76 3.29 16.34
CA HIS A 151 -5.05 3.43 15.67
C HIS A 151 -5.97 2.20 15.79
N GLY A 152 -5.54 1.15 16.50
CA GLY A 152 -6.31 -0.08 16.68
C GLY A 152 -6.53 -0.85 15.37
N VAL A 153 -5.53 -0.84 14.48
CA VAL A 153 -5.51 -1.57 13.20
C VAL A 153 -4.62 -2.80 13.35
N ASP A 154 -4.97 -3.90 12.69
CA ASP A 154 -4.05 -5.04 12.58
C ASP A 154 -2.81 -4.62 11.76
N PRO A 155 -1.59 -4.65 12.34
CA PRO A 155 -0.40 -4.21 11.64
C PRO A 155 -0.14 -5.01 10.36
N ASP A 156 -0.58 -6.27 10.26
CA ASP A 156 -0.40 -7.07 9.04
C ASP A 156 -1.21 -6.53 7.85
N ARG A 157 -2.30 -5.80 8.08
CA ARG A 157 -3.07 -5.15 7.01
C ARG A 157 -2.31 -3.97 6.43
N VAL A 158 -1.68 -3.18 7.30
CA VAL A 158 -0.80 -2.08 6.90
C VAL A 158 0.40 -2.64 6.14
N ARG A 159 1.02 -3.73 6.63
CA ARG A 159 2.11 -4.41 5.93
C ARG A 159 1.71 -4.90 4.54
N ALA A 160 0.53 -5.50 4.41
CA ALA A 160 0.05 -6.03 3.14
C ALA A 160 -0.13 -4.93 2.09
N VAL A 161 -0.67 -3.78 2.49
CA VAL A 161 -0.84 -2.63 1.60
C VAL A 161 0.51 -2.03 1.22
N LEU A 162 1.41 -1.80 2.19
CA LEU A 162 2.77 -1.32 1.91
C LEU A 162 3.50 -2.23 0.92
N TRP A 163 3.44 -3.53 1.17
CA TRP A 163 4.02 -4.52 0.27
C TRP A 163 3.42 -4.43 -1.13
N ALA A 164 2.09 -4.32 -1.24
CA ALA A 164 1.41 -4.30 -2.53
C ALA A 164 1.75 -3.06 -3.35
N GLU A 165 1.73 -1.88 -2.74
CA GLU A 165 2.11 -0.61 -3.37
C GLU A 165 3.54 -0.66 -3.92
N ASN A 166 4.48 -1.21 -3.16
CA ASN A 166 5.89 -1.19 -3.53
C ASN A 166 6.33 -2.38 -4.39
N SER A 167 5.58 -3.49 -4.39
CA SER A 167 5.91 -4.65 -5.22
C SER A 167 5.29 -4.57 -6.63
N ARG A 168 4.24 -3.77 -6.82
CA ARG A 168 3.56 -3.59 -8.14
C ARG A 168 3.63 -2.16 -8.70
N GLY A 169 4.21 -1.20 -7.98
CA GLY A 169 4.38 0.20 -8.40
C GLY A 169 5.18 0.34 -9.72
N HIS A 170 4.63 1.13 -10.65
CA HIS A 170 4.96 1.14 -12.07
C HIS A 170 6.36 1.63 -12.50
N LYS A 171 6.72 1.21 -13.74
CA LYS A 171 7.84 1.61 -14.62
C LYS A 171 9.20 0.96 -14.39
N GLY A 172 9.23 -0.37 -14.45
CA GLY A 172 10.44 -1.14 -14.74
C GLY A 172 11.46 -1.16 -13.59
N PRO A 173 12.16 -2.28 -13.39
CA PRO A 173 13.04 -2.48 -12.23
C PRO A 173 14.16 -1.43 -12.12
N MET A 174 14.59 -0.83 -13.24
CA MET A 174 15.71 0.12 -13.26
C MET A 174 15.34 1.58 -12.95
N ASN A 175 14.17 2.08 -13.36
CA ASN A 175 13.78 3.46 -13.01
C ASN A 175 13.31 3.56 -11.56
N PHE A 176 12.62 2.54 -11.05
CA PHE A 176 12.24 2.48 -9.63
C PHE A 176 13.47 2.37 -8.73
N LEU A 177 14.49 1.57 -9.08
CA LEU A 177 15.73 1.49 -8.31
C LEU A 177 16.46 2.84 -8.26
N MET A 178 16.47 3.60 -9.36
CA MET A 178 17.06 4.93 -9.41
C MET A 178 16.22 5.97 -8.63
N ASP A 179 14.89 5.87 -8.65
CA ASP A 179 13.98 6.73 -7.89
C ASP A 179 14.00 6.44 -6.38
N VAL A 180 14.20 5.18 -5.97
CA VAL A 180 14.34 4.78 -4.56
C VAL A 180 15.72 5.16 -4.02
N VAL A 181 16.78 4.99 -4.81
CA VAL A 181 18.14 5.42 -4.43
C VAL A 181 18.31 6.95 -4.51
N GLY A 182 17.41 7.65 -5.23
CA GLY A 182 17.45 9.09 -5.46
C GLY A 182 16.18 9.86 -5.11
N LEU A 183 15.36 9.36 -4.16
CA LEU A 183 14.12 9.97 -3.62
C LEU A 183 13.42 10.95 -4.58
N SER A 184 12.90 10.44 -5.70
CA SER A 184 12.04 11.24 -6.57
C SER A 184 10.75 11.61 -5.82
N SER A 185 10.01 12.61 -6.32
CA SER A 185 8.80 13.24 -5.76
C SER A 185 7.58 12.32 -5.50
N SER A 186 7.81 11.01 -5.37
CA SER A 186 6.82 9.98 -5.16
C SER A 186 6.31 10.02 -3.71
N LYS A 187 4.98 9.95 -3.57
CA LYS A 187 4.20 10.06 -2.32
C LYS A 187 4.30 8.77 -1.47
N LEU A 188 5.50 8.23 -1.37
CA LEU A 188 5.88 6.97 -0.71
C LEU A 188 5.83 7.09 0.84
N PRO A 189 5.78 5.97 1.57
CA PRO A 189 5.82 4.58 1.10
C PRO A 189 4.44 3.97 0.82
N MET A 190 3.35 4.64 1.20
CA MET A 190 1.97 4.14 1.09
C MET A 190 1.15 4.86 0.00
N ASN A 191 1.78 5.66 -0.85
CA ASN A 191 1.13 6.31 -2.00
C ASN A 191 -0.10 7.18 -1.63
N ILE A 192 -0.11 7.75 -0.42
CA ILE A 192 -1.21 8.61 0.05
C ILE A 192 -1.19 9.93 -0.69
N ASN A 193 -2.29 10.27 -1.38
CA ASN A 193 -2.43 11.56 -2.04
C ASN A 193 -2.76 12.66 -1.02
N PRO A 194 -1.85 13.63 -0.76
CA PRO A 194 -2.10 14.69 0.21
C PRO A 194 -3.22 15.65 -0.15
N GLU A 195 -3.54 15.81 -1.43
CA GLU A 195 -4.65 16.66 -1.89
C GLU A 195 -6.01 16.09 -1.45
N ILE A 196 -6.10 14.77 -1.39
CA ILE A 196 -7.33 14.04 -1.02
C ILE A 196 -7.33 13.79 0.50
N TRP A 197 -6.21 13.33 1.03
CA TRP A 197 -6.13 12.76 2.38
C TRP A 197 -5.49 13.66 3.43
N GLY A 198 -5.08 14.88 3.08
CA GLY A 198 -4.51 15.83 4.05
C GLY A 198 -5.41 16.10 5.26
N GLY A 199 -6.74 16.05 5.05
CA GLY A 199 -7.73 16.20 6.12
C GLY A 199 -7.85 15.02 7.10
N LEU A 200 -7.15 13.89 6.88
CA LEU A 200 -7.20 12.75 7.81
C LEU A 200 -6.51 13.05 9.14
N LEU A 201 -5.38 13.76 9.09
CA LEU A 201 -4.54 14.07 10.25
C LEU A 201 -4.61 15.54 10.66
N ASP A 202 -5.50 16.33 10.03
CA ASP A 202 -5.51 17.79 10.13
C ASP A 202 -4.12 18.42 9.82
N LYS A 203 -3.38 17.79 8.89
CA LYS A 203 -2.01 18.19 8.50
C LYS A 203 -1.99 18.86 7.13
N LYS A 204 -0.93 19.62 6.85
CA LYS A 204 -0.75 20.21 5.52
C LYS A 204 -0.36 19.12 4.53
N ALA A 205 -0.71 19.33 3.27
CA ALA A 205 -0.34 18.43 2.17
C ALA A 205 1.18 18.15 2.09
N SER A 206 2.01 19.14 2.43
CA SER A 206 3.47 19.02 2.49
C SER A 206 3.96 18.04 3.56
N ASP A 207 3.16 17.79 4.59
CA ASP A 207 3.60 17.00 5.75
C ASP A 207 3.52 15.50 5.42
N LEU A 208 2.70 15.09 4.44
CA LEU A 208 2.58 13.69 4.02
C LEU A 208 3.68 13.22 3.04
N SER A 209 4.66 14.07 2.75
CA SER A 209 5.91 13.63 2.13
C SER A 209 6.89 13.02 3.15
N ASP A 210 6.69 13.26 4.44
CA ASP A 210 7.39 12.54 5.49
C ASP A 210 6.89 11.09 5.54
N PRO A 211 7.78 10.07 5.48
CA PRO A 211 7.36 8.68 5.44
C PRO A 211 6.53 8.24 6.65
N LYS A 212 6.82 8.75 7.85
CA LYS A 212 6.07 8.39 9.06
C LYS A 212 4.68 8.99 9.01
N GLU A 213 4.54 10.24 8.58
CA GLU A 213 3.25 10.89 8.39
C GLU A 213 2.41 10.22 7.29
N ASN A 214 3.06 9.81 6.20
CA ASN A 214 2.44 9.04 5.12
C ASN A 214 1.90 7.69 5.63
N ILE A 215 2.69 6.95 6.42
CA ILE A 215 2.26 5.69 7.05
C ILE A 215 1.13 5.92 8.06
N GLU A 216 1.19 6.99 8.85
CA GLU A 216 0.15 7.31 9.83
C GLU A 216 -1.18 7.61 9.13
N ALA A 217 -1.16 8.45 8.09
CA ALA A 217 -2.35 8.76 7.30
C ALA A 217 -2.91 7.50 6.62
N ALA A 218 -2.04 6.64 6.06
CA ALA A 218 -2.45 5.38 5.47
C ALA A 218 -3.08 4.42 6.49
N THR A 219 -2.51 4.32 7.68
CA THR A 219 -3.02 3.48 8.77
C THR A 219 -4.41 3.96 9.21
N LEU A 220 -4.59 5.27 9.37
CA LEU A 220 -5.89 5.85 9.70
C LEU A 220 -6.91 5.67 8.57
N LEU A 221 -6.49 5.81 7.31
CA LEU A 221 -7.35 5.53 6.16
C LEU A 221 -7.83 4.08 6.18
N LEU A 222 -6.92 3.11 6.37
CA LEU A 222 -7.27 1.70 6.48
C LEU A 222 -8.26 1.44 7.61
N LYS A 223 -8.03 2.03 8.80
CA LYS A 223 -9.00 1.94 9.91
C LYS A 223 -10.38 2.39 9.49
N ARG A 224 -10.47 3.53 8.80
CA ARG A 224 -11.74 4.11 8.36
C ARG A 224 -12.40 3.27 7.27
N LEU A 225 -11.63 2.62 6.39
CA LEU A 225 -12.17 1.67 5.41
C LEU A 225 -12.72 0.41 6.08
N GLU A 226 -11.98 -0.16 7.05
CA GLU A 226 -12.41 -1.34 7.82
C GLU A 226 -13.74 -1.13 8.54
N ASP A 227 -13.97 0.08 9.07
CA ASP A 227 -15.20 0.43 9.77
C ASP A 227 -16.43 0.54 8.85
N ARG A 228 -16.22 0.56 7.54
CA ARG A 228 -17.25 0.85 6.53
C ARG A 228 -17.54 -0.31 5.60
N VAL A 229 -16.64 -1.29 5.49
CA VAL A 229 -16.94 -2.54 4.79
C VAL A 229 -17.82 -3.45 5.64
N GLU A 230 -18.67 -4.26 5.00
CA GLU A 230 -19.59 -5.16 5.70
C GLU A 230 -18.84 -6.21 6.54
N ASN A 231 -17.77 -6.76 5.97
CA ASN A 231 -16.87 -7.67 6.65
C ASN A 231 -15.48 -7.03 6.78
N LYS A 232 -15.11 -6.62 7.98
CA LYS A 232 -13.80 -6.01 8.27
C LYS A 232 -12.60 -6.92 8.00
N ASP A 233 -12.82 -8.23 7.83
CA ASP A 233 -11.78 -9.20 7.49
C ASP A 233 -11.67 -9.44 5.98
N ASP A 234 -12.55 -8.84 5.17
CA ASP A 234 -12.49 -8.87 3.72
C ASP A 234 -11.45 -7.88 3.18
N MET A 235 -10.19 -8.33 3.19
CA MET A 235 -9.08 -7.55 2.65
C MET A 235 -9.19 -7.29 1.14
N ALA A 236 -9.98 -8.06 0.39
CA ALA A 236 -10.17 -7.79 -1.03
C ALA A 236 -11.06 -6.56 -1.23
N ALA A 237 -12.14 -6.45 -0.45
CA ALA A 237 -12.99 -5.27 -0.42
C ALA A 237 -12.23 -4.03 0.07
N ILE A 238 -11.48 -4.14 1.17
CA ILE A 238 -10.66 -3.05 1.72
C ILE A 238 -9.60 -2.62 0.71
N GLY A 239 -8.86 -3.56 0.11
CA GLY A 239 -7.82 -3.27 -0.88
C GLY A 239 -8.38 -2.68 -2.18
N THR A 240 -9.60 -3.05 -2.56
CA THR A 240 -10.31 -2.44 -3.70
C THR A 240 -10.66 -0.98 -3.41
N LEU A 241 -11.21 -0.68 -2.24
CA LEU A 241 -11.53 0.70 -1.84
C LEU A 241 -10.27 1.55 -1.67
N TRP A 242 -9.19 0.96 -1.16
CA TRP A 242 -7.87 1.57 -1.13
C TRP A 242 -7.40 1.97 -2.54
N ASN A 243 -7.57 1.08 -3.52
CA ASN A 243 -7.22 1.36 -4.92
C ASN A 243 -8.14 2.41 -5.56
N GLY A 244 -9.42 2.40 -5.22
CA GLY A 244 -10.39 3.34 -5.73
C GLY A 244 -11.72 3.31 -4.98
N LEU A 245 -12.07 4.43 -4.34
CA LEU A 245 -13.32 4.56 -3.58
C LEU A 245 -14.60 4.47 -4.43
N GLY A 246 -14.53 4.71 -5.74
CA GLY A 246 -15.69 4.61 -6.64
C GLY A 246 -15.98 3.18 -7.12
N LEU A 247 -15.20 2.19 -6.68
CA LEU A 247 -15.39 0.80 -7.08
C LEU A 247 -16.49 0.15 -6.24
N GLU A 248 -17.38 -0.59 -6.88
CA GLU A 248 -18.48 -1.31 -6.25
C GLU A 248 -18.27 -2.83 -6.23
N LYS A 249 -17.22 -3.31 -6.90
CA LYS A 249 -16.83 -4.73 -6.95
C LYS A 249 -15.34 -4.89 -6.73
N THR A 250 -14.91 -6.02 -6.17
CA THR A 250 -13.48 -6.30 -5.97
C THR A 250 -12.70 -6.26 -7.30
N ASN A 251 -11.44 -5.86 -7.24
CA ASN A 251 -10.54 -5.83 -8.40
C ASN A 251 -9.22 -6.59 -8.14
N ASP A 252 -8.43 -6.84 -9.19
CA ASP A 252 -7.15 -7.57 -9.10
C ASP A 252 -6.17 -7.01 -8.06
N PHE A 253 -6.22 -5.70 -7.80
CA PHE A 253 -5.35 -5.09 -6.81
C PHE A 253 -5.82 -5.38 -5.38
N GLY A 254 -7.13 -5.29 -5.13
CA GLY A 254 -7.72 -5.69 -3.86
C GLY A 254 -7.52 -7.18 -3.58
N GLU A 255 -7.80 -8.04 -4.56
CA GLU A 255 -7.55 -9.48 -4.45
C GLU A 255 -6.07 -9.79 -4.16
N TYR A 256 -5.15 -9.07 -4.79
CA TYR A 256 -3.73 -9.19 -4.50
C TYR A 256 -3.34 -8.76 -3.09
N ILE A 257 -3.87 -7.64 -2.58
CA ILE A 257 -3.67 -7.25 -1.18
C ILE A 257 -4.17 -8.35 -0.25
N ALA A 258 -5.34 -8.94 -0.53
CA ALA A 258 -5.88 -10.05 0.25
C ALA A 258 -4.96 -11.28 0.23
N ARG A 259 -4.37 -11.62 -0.93
CA ARG A 259 -3.35 -12.67 -1.03
C ARG A 259 -2.13 -12.36 -0.19
N VAL A 260 -1.59 -11.15 -0.32
CA VAL A 260 -0.40 -10.72 0.43
C VAL A 260 -0.66 -10.78 1.94
N TYR A 261 -1.83 -10.32 2.40
CA TYR A 261 -2.23 -10.40 3.80
C TYR A 261 -2.35 -11.85 4.30
N ARG A 262 -2.93 -12.74 3.47
CA ARG A 262 -3.08 -14.17 3.78
C ARG A 262 -1.74 -14.90 3.82
N GLU A 263 -0.87 -14.65 2.85
CA GLU A 263 0.40 -15.36 2.70
C GLU A 263 1.53 -14.81 3.56
N LYS A 264 1.43 -13.54 3.97
CA LYS A 264 2.43 -12.82 4.77
C LYS A 264 3.86 -13.07 4.23
N PRO A 265 4.13 -12.74 2.95
CA PRO A 265 5.38 -13.12 2.28
C PRO A 265 6.64 -12.59 3.01
N TRP A 266 6.51 -11.53 3.80
CA TRP A 266 7.58 -11.03 4.66
C TRP A 266 8.07 -12.02 5.72
N LEU A 267 7.19 -12.90 6.22
CA LEU A 267 7.56 -13.95 7.18
C LEU A 267 8.33 -15.11 6.54
N LYS A 268 8.26 -15.25 5.21
CA LYS A 268 9.02 -16.28 4.49
C LYS A 268 10.50 -15.89 4.50
N LYS A 269 11.38 -16.83 4.84
CA LYS A 269 12.83 -16.63 4.73
C LYS A 269 13.20 -16.34 3.27
N PRO A 270 14.16 -15.45 3.00
CA PRO A 270 14.73 -15.32 1.66
C PRO A 270 15.52 -16.60 1.37
N PHE A 271 14.86 -17.57 0.72
CA PHE A 271 15.39 -18.86 0.26
C PHE A 271 15.84 -19.85 1.36
N GLN A 272 15.36 -21.09 1.24
CA GLN A 272 16.02 -22.30 1.73
C GLN A 272 16.43 -23.12 0.51
#